data_AF-A0A7S8D8K6-F1
#
_entry.id   AF-A0A7S8D8K6-F1
#
_cell.length_a   1.000
_cell.length_b   1.000
_cell.length_c   1.000
_cell.angle_alpha   90.00
_cell.angle_beta   90.00
_cell.angle_gamma   90.00
#
_symmetry.space_group_name_H-M   'P 1'
#
loop_
_entity.id
_entity.type
_entity.pdbx_description
1 polymer ?
#
loop_
_entity_poly.entity_id
_entity_poly.type
_entity_poly.pdbx_seq_one_letter_code
_entity_poly.pdbx_strand_id
1 'polypeptide(L)'
;MAEFKSNYGPKYHAQPNLAGYTAQSAFRIASRLAMYGAPAAVGVMLFANGIPRVQRDILQKIPVLGGFFRKEVHPADNVSLMRIEEPLRPDTNCITSPSKSTGVLRKIDVSQRRYRFSL
;
A
#
# COMPACT_ATOMS: atom_id res chain seq x y z
N MET A 1 2.66 -39.89 -47.50
CA MET A 1 1.85 -39.30 -48.58
C MET A 1 2.16 -37.80 -48.61
N ALA A 2 2.70 -37.27 -49.71
CA ALA A 2 2.96 -35.83 -49.82
C ALA A 2 1.74 -35.16 -50.47
N GLU A 3 1.09 -34.25 -49.74
CA GLU A 3 -0.06 -33.49 -50.21
C GLU A 3 0.42 -32.36 -51.15
N PHE A 4 -0.03 -32.36 -52.42
CA PHE A 4 0.31 -31.32 -53.39
C PHE A 4 -0.39 -30.00 -53.00
N LYS A 5 0.39 -29.05 -52.47
CA LYS A 5 -0.11 -27.71 -52.10
C LYS A 5 0.17 -26.72 -53.23
N SER A 6 -0.88 -26.21 -53.86
CA SER A 6 -0.76 -25.24 -54.96
C SER A 6 -0.18 -23.91 -54.49
N ASN A 7 0.66 -23.28 -55.32
CA ASN A 7 1.38 -22.06 -54.95
C ASN A 7 0.54 -20.77 -55.11
N TYR A 8 -0.65 -20.86 -55.71
CA TYR A 8 -1.51 -19.72 -56.03
C TYR A 8 -2.63 -19.48 -55.01
N GLY A 9 -2.76 -20.34 -53.98
CA GLY A 9 -3.75 -20.19 -52.91
C GLY A 9 -3.22 -19.43 -51.69
N PRO A 10 -4.09 -18.74 -50.91
CA PRO A 10 -3.69 -18.13 -49.66
C PRO A 10 -3.05 -19.15 -48.71
N LYS A 11 -1.82 -18.87 -48.29
CA LYS A 11 -1.04 -19.73 -47.39
C LYS A 11 -1.49 -19.46 -45.95
N TYR A 12 -2.50 -20.19 -45.50
CA TYR A 12 -2.93 -20.13 -44.11
C TYR A 12 -1.87 -20.77 -43.21
N HIS A 13 -1.42 -20.01 -42.21
CA HIS A 13 -0.68 -20.53 -41.07
C HIS A 13 -1.64 -20.53 -39.88
N ALA A 14 -1.69 -21.62 -39.12
CA ALA A 14 -2.47 -21.67 -37.90
C ALA A 14 -1.88 -20.65 -36.91
N GLN A 15 -2.57 -19.51 -36.72
CA GLN A 15 -2.19 -18.58 -35.67
C GLN A 15 -2.54 -19.20 -34.33
N PRO A 16 -1.56 -19.43 -33.43
CA PRO A 16 -1.86 -19.91 -32.10
C PRO A 16 -2.73 -18.85 -31.41
N ASN A 17 -3.96 -19.23 -31.12
CA ASN A 17 -4.93 -18.40 -30.42
C ASN A 17 -5.47 -19.22 -29.26
N LEU A 18 -5.67 -18.57 -28.12
CA LEU A 18 -6.27 -19.17 -26.94
C LEU A 18 -7.60 -18.47 -26.71
N ALA A 19 -8.70 -19.22 -26.85
CA ALA A 19 -10.06 -18.68 -26.72
C ALA A 19 -10.34 -17.43 -27.60
N GLY A 20 -9.73 -17.35 -28.78
CA GLY A 20 -9.87 -16.21 -29.70
C GLY A 20 -8.93 -15.02 -29.45
N TYR A 21 -8.13 -15.04 -28.38
CA TYR A 21 -7.07 -14.05 -28.17
C TYR A 21 -5.78 -14.50 -28.86
N THR A 22 -5.26 -13.64 -29.72
CA THR A 22 -3.93 -13.78 -30.34
C THR A 22 -2.94 -12.92 -29.57
N ALA A 23 -1.64 -13.21 -29.66
CA ALA A 23 -0.61 -12.38 -29.03
C ALA A 23 -0.72 -10.90 -29.47
N GLN A 24 -1.06 -10.67 -30.75
CA GLN A 24 -1.22 -9.33 -31.31
C GLN A 24 -2.44 -8.60 -30.75
N SER A 25 -3.57 -9.29 -30.53
CA SER A 25 -4.74 -8.67 -29.92
C SER A 25 -4.51 -8.38 -28.43
N ALA A 26 -3.85 -9.29 -27.71
CA ALA A 26 -3.46 -9.09 -26.32
C ALA A 26 -2.56 -7.85 -26.16
N PHE A 27 -1.55 -7.69 -27.03
CA PHE A 27 -0.66 -6.53 -26.98
C PHE A 27 -1.40 -5.20 -27.23
N ARG A 28 -2.33 -5.17 -28.19
CA ARG A 28 -3.15 -3.98 -28.46
C ARG A 28 -4.07 -3.62 -27.31
N ILE A 29 -4.61 -4.61 -26.60
CA ILE A 29 -5.42 -4.38 -25.41
C ILE A 29 -4.53 -3.87 -24.28
N ALA A 30 -3.40 -4.53 -24.04
CA ALA A 30 -2.45 -4.18 -23.01
C ALA A 30 -1.92 -2.75 -23.18
N SER A 31 -1.58 -2.32 -24.40
CA SER A 31 -1.10 -0.95 -24.64
C SER A 31 -2.15 0.11 -24.31
N ARG A 32 -3.43 -0.16 -24.62
CA ARG A 32 -4.54 0.72 -24.23
C ARG A 32 -4.71 0.74 -22.71
N LEU A 33 -4.68 -0.43 -22.07
CA LEU A 33 -4.82 -0.57 -20.61
C LEU A 33 -3.69 0.14 -19.87
N ALA A 34 -2.46 0.10 -20.41
CA ALA A 34 -1.32 0.80 -19.85
C ALA A 34 -1.55 2.33 -19.81
N MET A 35 -2.14 2.90 -20.85
CA MET A 35 -2.47 4.34 -20.89
C MET A 35 -3.49 4.74 -19.82
N TYR A 36 -4.47 3.88 -19.53
CA TYR A 36 -5.47 4.16 -18.50
C TYR A 36 -5.02 3.76 -17.09
N GLY A 37 -4.01 2.90 -16.95
CA GLY A 37 -3.56 2.37 -15.66
C GLY A 37 -3.01 3.45 -14.72
N ALA A 38 -2.21 4.38 -15.24
CA ALA A 38 -1.63 5.46 -14.44
C ALA A 38 -2.69 6.41 -13.84
N PRO A 39 -3.59 7.04 -14.63
CA PRO A 39 -4.62 7.91 -14.06
C PRO A 39 -5.61 7.14 -13.18
N ALA A 40 -5.94 5.88 -13.52
CA ALA A 40 -6.79 5.05 -12.66
C ALA A 40 -6.16 4.81 -11.29
N ALA A 41 -4.86 4.48 -11.23
CA ALA A 41 -4.15 4.28 -9.97
C ALA A 41 -4.12 5.54 -9.11
N VAL A 42 -3.88 6.71 -9.72
CA VAL A 42 -3.93 8.01 -9.02
C VAL A 42 -5.35 8.28 -8.49
N GLY A 43 -6.37 8.03 -9.29
CA GLY A 43 -7.77 8.17 -8.88
C GLY A 43 -8.13 7.29 -7.68
N VAL A 44 -7.69 6.03 -7.70
CA VAL A 44 -7.87 5.11 -6.57
C VAL A 44 -7.15 5.59 -5.32
N MET A 45 -5.90 6.08 -5.44
CA MET A 45 -5.16 6.63 -4.29
C MET A 45 -5.83 7.85 -3.69
N LEU A 46 -6.41 8.74 -4.52
CA LEU A 46 -7.13 9.92 -4.05
C LEU A 46 -8.46 9.53 -3.37
N PHE A 47 -9.21 8.60 -3.95
CA PHE A 47 -10.45 8.10 -3.35
C PHE A 47 -10.20 7.38 -2.01
N ALA A 48 -9.12 6.61 -1.94
CA ALA A 48 -8.72 5.89 -0.73
C ALA A 48 -8.10 6.79 0.36
N ASN A 49 -8.09 8.12 0.19
CA ASN A 49 -7.56 9.06 1.15
C ASN A 49 -8.20 8.94 2.54
N GLY A 50 -9.48 8.58 2.64
CA GLY A 50 -10.17 8.43 3.92
C GLY A 50 -9.62 7.34 4.84
N ILE A 51 -8.80 6.41 4.32
CA ILE A 51 -8.27 5.28 5.09
C ILE A 51 -6.89 5.65 5.67
N PRO A 52 -6.73 5.72 7.01
CA PRO A 52 -5.48 6.16 7.63
C PRO A 52 -4.29 5.24 7.34
N ARG A 53 -4.55 3.97 6.99
CA ARG A 53 -3.50 3.02 6.56
C ARG A 53 -2.90 3.42 5.20
N VAL A 54 -3.75 3.73 4.23
CA VAL A 54 -3.33 4.15 2.88
C VAL A 54 -2.55 5.46 2.95
N GLN A 55 -2.97 6.40 3.79
CA GLN A 55 -2.25 7.66 4.01
C GLN A 55 -0.81 7.43 4.49
N ARG A 56 -0.60 6.59 5.52
CA ARG A 56 0.73 6.38 6.11
C ARG A 56 1.66 5.52 5.28
N ASP A 57 1.12 4.52 4.59
CA ASP A 57 1.93 3.55 3.87
C ASP A 57 2.28 4.04 2.46
N ILE A 58 1.37 4.77 1.80
CA ILE A 58 1.51 5.17 0.40
C ILE A 58 1.64 6.70 0.26
N LEU A 59 0.67 7.49 0.75
CA LEU A 59 0.64 8.92 0.47
C LEU A 59 1.78 9.69 1.18
N GLN A 60 2.19 9.26 2.38
CA GLN A 60 3.33 9.83 3.12
C GLN A 60 4.69 9.57 2.46
N LYS A 61 4.79 8.65 1.49
CA LYS A 61 6.04 8.33 0.77
C LYS A 61 6.28 9.19 -0.46
N ILE A 62 5.28 9.94 -0.90
CA ILE A 62 5.42 10.85 -2.04
C ILE A 62 6.14 12.11 -1.54
N PRO A 63 7.33 12.47 -2.03
CA PRO A 63 8.17 13.52 -1.44
C PRO A 63 7.54 14.92 -1.47
N VAL A 64 6.59 15.18 -2.38
CA VAL A 64 5.88 16.46 -2.49
C VAL A 64 4.58 16.49 -1.65
N LEU A 65 3.86 15.37 -1.58
CA LEU A 65 2.55 15.30 -0.92
C LEU A 65 2.61 14.75 0.51
N GLY A 66 3.71 14.11 0.89
CA GLY A 66 3.80 13.34 2.13
C GLY A 66 3.75 14.19 3.39
N GLY A 67 4.12 15.47 3.31
CA GLY A 67 4.02 16.42 4.41
C GLY A 67 2.58 16.70 4.83
N PHE A 68 1.65 16.79 3.87
CA PHE A 68 0.24 17.09 4.14
C PHE A 68 -0.48 15.98 4.92
N PHE A 69 0.00 14.73 4.79
CA PHE A 69 -0.60 13.58 5.45
C PHE A 69 0.08 13.22 6.78
N ARG A 70 1.06 14.01 7.24
CA ARG A 70 1.68 13.84 8.56
C ARG A 70 0.87 14.57 9.61
N LYS A 71 0.06 13.80 10.35
CA LYS A 71 -0.55 14.29 11.58
C LYS A 71 0.49 14.27 12.70
N GLU A 72 1.16 15.39 12.91
CA GLU A 72 1.98 15.61 14.11
C GLU A 72 1.04 15.92 15.27
N VAL A 73 0.85 14.92 16.13
CA VAL A 73 0.13 15.11 17.40
C VAL A 73 1.17 15.51 18.42
N HIS A 74 1.03 16.69 19.04
CA HIS A 74 1.95 17.07 20.09
C HIS A 74 1.84 16.05 21.24
N PRO A 75 2.97 15.62 21.84
CA PRO A 75 2.97 14.67 22.95
C PRO A 75 2.24 15.15 24.22
N ALA A 76 1.74 16.37 24.23
CA ALA A 76 0.94 16.98 25.29
C ALA A 76 -0.56 17.07 24.95
N ASP A 77 -0.98 16.67 23.74
CA ASP A 77 -2.40 16.68 23.31
C ASP A 77 -3.05 15.28 23.39
N ASN A 78 -2.27 14.28 23.80
CA ASN A 78 -2.71 12.91 24.07
C ASN A 78 -3.21 12.72 25.52
N VAL A 79 -3.23 13.79 26.33
CA VAL A 79 -3.74 13.80 27.71
C VAL A 79 -5.19 14.25 27.72
N SER A 80 -6.12 13.31 27.55
CA SER A 80 -7.53 13.62 27.80
C SER A 80 -8.32 12.52 28.51
N LEU A 81 -7.70 11.43 28.98
CA LEU A 81 -8.41 10.42 29.80
C LEU A 81 -7.59 9.85 30.98
N MET A 82 -6.62 10.61 31.51
CA MET A 82 -5.98 10.29 32.82
C MET A 82 -6.20 11.40 33.86
N ARG A 83 -7.37 12.02 33.87
CA ARG A 83 -7.75 13.01 34.91
C ARG A 83 -9.14 12.76 35.47
N ILE A 84 -9.39 11.57 36.00
CA ILE A 84 -10.42 11.25 37.01
C ILE A 84 -9.90 9.95 37.67
N GLU A 85 -9.11 9.96 38.75
CA GLU A 85 -9.44 10.06 40.19
C GLU A 85 -8.06 10.04 40.94
N GLU A 86 -7.54 11.13 41.53
CA GLU A 86 -7.55 11.48 42.99
C GLU A 86 -6.22 11.14 43.74
N PRO A 87 -5.88 11.66 44.96
CA PRO A 87 -5.73 13.03 45.49
C PRO A 87 -4.27 13.39 45.91
N LEU A 88 -4.04 14.69 46.15
CA LEU A 88 -2.98 15.37 46.93
C LEU A 88 -1.82 14.53 47.54
N ARG A 89 -0.59 14.70 47.03
CA ARG A 89 0.66 14.69 47.85
C ARG A 89 1.71 15.65 47.29
N PRO A 90 2.11 16.71 48.01
CA PRO A 90 3.12 17.67 47.58
C PRO A 90 4.48 17.40 48.23
N ASP A 91 5.34 16.58 47.63
CA ASP A 91 6.62 16.25 48.26
C ASP A 91 7.72 16.00 47.23
N THR A 92 8.37 17.12 46.89
CA THR A 92 9.84 17.27 46.74
C THR A 92 10.64 16.22 45.96
N ASN A 93 11.25 16.71 44.89
CA ASN A 93 12.67 16.55 44.59
C ASN A 93 13.24 15.12 44.59
N CYS A 94 13.15 14.44 43.45
CA CYS A 94 14.08 13.35 43.11
C CYS A 94 14.56 13.52 41.66
N ILE A 95 15.72 14.16 41.58
CA ILE A 95 16.73 14.19 40.52
C ILE A 95 16.60 13.01 39.53
N THR A 96 16.51 13.31 38.23
CA THR A 96 17.23 12.71 37.09
C THR A 96 16.44 12.88 35.78
N SER A 97 16.83 13.87 34.97
CA SER A 97 16.90 13.60 33.53
C SER A 97 18.06 12.62 33.35
N PRO A 98 17.91 11.49 32.62
CA PRO A 98 17.94 11.57 31.16
C PRO A 98 17.13 10.47 30.44
N SER A 99 17.15 10.55 29.11
CA SER A 99 17.23 9.41 28.18
C SER A 99 16.08 9.29 27.17
N LYS A 100 16.39 9.77 25.96
CA LYS A 100 15.95 9.20 24.69
C LYS A 100 15.94 7.66 24.77
N SER A 101 14.78 7.02 24.88
CA SER A 101 14.62 5.64 24.45
C SER A 101 13.15 5.25 24.32
N THR A 102 12.53 5.58 23.20
CA THR A 102 11.27 4.94 22.78
C THR A 102 11.28 4.68 21.27
N GLY A 103 12.42 4.17 20.78
CA GLY A 103 12.58 3.61 19.44
C GLY A 103 12.52 2.07 19.39
N VAL A 104 12.38 1.38 20.53
CA VAL A 104 12.64 -0.08 20.61
C VAL A 104 11.40 -0.92 20.96
N LEU A 105 10.33 -0.34 21.51
CA LEU A 105 9.17 -1.14 21.98
C LEU A 105 8.04 -1.39 20.96
N ARG A 106 8.18 -1.00 19.68
CA ARG A 106 7.19 -1.35 18.63
C ARG A 106 7.64 -2.43 17.63
N LYS A 107 8.78 -3.09 17.87
CA LYS A 107 9.23 -4.20 17.00
C LYS A 107 8.87 -5.59 17.52
N ILE A 108 8.52 -5.74 18.79
CA ILE A 108 8.32 -7.08 19.39
C ILE A 108 6.85 -7.56 19.24
N ASP A 109 5.88 -6.66 19.00
CA ASP A 109 4.45 -7.03 18.98
C ASP A 109 3.93 -7.49 17.59
N VAL A 110 4.56 -7.07 16.48
CA VAL A 110 4.10 -7.44 15.12
C VAL A 110 4.45 -8.89 14.74
N SER A 111 5.44 -9.50 15.40
CA SER A 111 5.84 -10.89 15.12
C SER A 111 4.90 -11.94 15.72
N GLN A 112 4.13 -11.61 16.76
CA GLN A 112 3.23 -12.57 17.43
C GLN A 112 1.83 -12.66 16.81
N ARG A 113 1.48 -11.74 15.90
CA ARG A 113 0.14 -11.69 15.27
C ARG A 113 0.00 -12.61 14.03
N ARG A 114 1.07 -13.33 13.64
CA ARG A 114 1.11 -14.24 12.47
C ARG A 114 0.92 -15.73 12.78
N TYR A 115 0.65 -16.12 14.02
CA TYR A 115 0.44 -17.53 14.40
C TYR A 115 -0.97 -17.85 14.94
N ARG A 116 -1.94 -16.94 14.77
CA ARG A 116 -3.31 -17.12 15.29
C ARG A 116 -4.39 -17.06 14.21
N PHE A 117 -4.12 -17.68 13.07
CA PHE A 117 -5.10 -17.93 12.02
C PHE A 117 -4.75 -19.24 11.29
N SER A 118 -4.70 -20.33 12.06
CA SER A 118 -4.74 -21.70 11.55
C SER A 118 -5.59 -22.52 12.52
N LEU A 119 -6.89 -22.56 12.24
CA LEU A 119 -7.78 -23.67 12.54
C LEU A 119 -8.89 -23.64 11.49
#